data_AF-A0A9E5LRY4-F1
#
_entry.id   AF-A0A9E5LRY4-F1
#
_cell.length_a   1.000
_cell.length_b   1.000
_cell.length_c   1.000
_cell.angle_alpha   90.00
_cell.angle_beta   90.00
_cell.angle_gamma   90.00
#
_symmetry.space_group_name_H-M   'P 1'
#
loop_
_entity.id
_entity.type
_entity.pdbx_description
1 polymer ?
#
loop_
_entity_poly.entity_id
_entity_poly.type
_entity_poly.pdbx_seq_one_letter_code
_entity_poly.pdbx_strand_id
1 'polypeptide(L)'
;MRANRGNTEKSLPVNREIHHLAEFITQSCGEIDEASIDSDGSVTFRREIFYRHPQGVERFRQAVLKTLMAHEVLHAEISSGEAWQPFTDAPNLTGRSYWFIKLWLA
;
A
#
# COMPACT_ATOMS: atom_id res chain seq x y z
N MET A 1 -21.89 25.09 -37.40
CA MET A 1 -20.42 25.04 -37.26
C MET A 1 -20.07 24.55 -35.86
N ARG A 2 -19.05 23.69 -35.79
CA ARG A 2 -18.24 23.26 -34.63
C ARG A 2 -18.87 22.32 -33.59
N ALA A 3 -18.35 21.09 -33.63
CA ALA A 3 -18.43 20.04 -32.64
C ALA A 3 -17.74 20.44 -31.32
N ASN A 4 -18.19 19.85 -30.21
CA ASN A 4 -17.30 19.45 -29.13
C ASN A 4 -17.62 17.99 -28.76
N ARG A 5 -16.90 17.08 -29.42
CA ARG A 5 -16.65 15.73 -28.93
C ARG A 5 -15.64 15.84 -27.80
N GLY A 6 -15.86 15.07 -26.74
CA GLY A 6 -14.82 14.74 -25.76
C GLY A 6 -15.33 14.85 -24.33
N ASN A 7 -15.81 13.75 -23.76
CA ASN A 7 -14.89 12.89 -23.02
C ASN A 7 -15.57 11.56 -22.75
N THR A 8 -15.16 10.53 -23.47
CA THR A 8 -15.43 9.13 -23.13
C THR A 8 -14.68 8.83 -21.83
N GLU A 9 -15.35 8.96 -20.69
CA GLU A 9 -14.87 8.39 -19.42
C GLU A 9 -15.10 6.86 -19.45
N LYS A 10 -14.37 6.19 -20.34
CA LYS A 10 -14.19 4.73 -20.35
C LYS A 10 -13.00 4.36 -19.46
N SER A 11 -13.01 4.79 -18.20
CA SER A 11 -11.95 4.50 -17.22
C SER A 11 -12.46 3.65 -16.05
N LEU A 12 -13.48 2.82 -16.28
CA LEU A 12 -14.23 2.14 -15.20
C LEU A 12 -14.04 0.62 -15.00
N PRO A 13 -13.31 -0.17 -15.82
CA PRO A 13 -13.04 -1.57 -15.45
C PRO A 13 -11.80 -1.71 -14.55
N VAL A 14 -10.67 -1.11 -14.94
CA VAL A 14 -9.35 -1.22 -14.26
C VAL A 14 -9.43 -0.72 -12.82
N ASN A 15 -10.16 0.38 -12.60
CA ASN A 15 -10.33 0.96 -11.27
C ASN A 15 -11.06 -0.01 -10.35
N ARG A 16 -12.07 -0.73 -10.83
CA ARG A 16 -12.86 -1.63 -9.99
C ARG A 16 -12.07 -2.86 -9.53
N GLU A 17 -11.23 -3.40 -10.40
CA GLU A 17 -10.38 -4.55 -10.10
C GLU A 17 -9.30 -4.21 -9.06
N ILE A 18 -8.60 -3.08 -9.24
CA ILE A 18 -7.55 -2.69 -8.29
C ILE A 18 -8.14 -2.25 -6.94
N HIS A 19 -9.35 -1.67 -6.94
CA HIS A 19 -10.09 -1.37 -5.72
C HIS A 19 -10.46 -2.63 -4.94
N HIS A 20 -11.05 -3.65 -5.60
CA HIS A 20 -11.38 -4.91 -4.93
C HIS A 20 -10.14 -5.62 -4.41
N LEU A 21 -9.04 -5.60 -5.17
CA LEU A 21 -7.75 -6.11 -4.71
C LEU A 21 -7.26 -5.35 -3.49
N ALA A 22 -7.38 -4.02 -3.49
CA ALA A 22 -6.92 -3.20 -2.38
C ALA A 22 -7.70 -3.50 -1.09
N GLU A 23 -9.02 -3.63 -1.20
CA GLU A 23 -9.91 -4.06 -0.11
C GLU A 23 -9.53 -5.47 0.38
N PHE A 24 -9.31 -6.41 -0.53
CA PHE A 24 -8.93 -7.78 -0.18
C PHE A 24 -7.60 -7.86 0.58
N ILE A 25 -6.57 -7.12 0.15
CA ILE A 25 -5.27 -7.07 0.85
C ILE A 25 -5.43 -6.41 2.22
N THR A 26 -6.22 -5.34 2.31
CA THR A 26 -6.52 -4.67 3.60
C THR A 26 -7.19 -5.63 4.58
N GLN A 27 -8.18 -6.40 4.13
CA GLN A 27 -8.87 -7.40 4.95
C GLN A 27 -7.99 -8.59 5.32
N SER A 28 -7.15 -9.07 4.39
CA SER A 28 -6.33 -10.27 4.58
C SER A 28 -5.11 -10.02 5.46
N CYS A 29 -4.50 -8.83 5.35
CA CYS A 29 -3.29 -8.48 6.08
C CYS A 29 -3.57 -7.75 7.39
N GLY A 30 -4.74 -7.12 7.56
CA GLY A 30 -5.22 -6.56 8.84
C GLY A 30 -4.40 -5.39 9.42
N GLU A 31 -3.39 -4.92 8.69
CA GLU A 31 -2.32 -4.06 9.20
C GLU A 31 -1.96 -2.94 8.20
N ILE A 32 -2.90 -2.50 7.35
CA ILE A 32 -2.70 -1.33 6.49
C ILE A 32 -3.25 -0.10 7.23
N ASP A 33 -2.42 0.92 7.44
CA ASP A 33 -2.86 2.17 8.07
C ASP A 33 -3.57 3.08 7.07
N GLU A 34 -3.07 3.11 5.83
CA GLU A 34 -3.64 3.94 4.76
C GLU A 34 -3.49 3.26 3.40
N ALA A 35 -4.55 3.36 2.59
CA ALA A 35 -4.53 3.04 1.17
C ALA A 35 -4.98 4.28 0.39
N SER A 36 -4.21 4.67 -0.63
CA SER A 36 -4.53 5.81 -1.50
C SER A 36 -4.50 5.37 -2.95
N ILE A 37 -5.46 5.86 -3.74
CA ILE A 37 -5.53 5.61 -5.18
C ILE A 37 -5.03 6.86 -5.89
N ASP A 38 -3.99 6.71 -6.70
CA ASP A 38 -3.42 7.77 -7.51
C ASP A 38 -4.28 8.03 -8.76
N SER A 39 -4.12 9.21 -9.38
CA SER A 39 -4.88 9.59 -10.59
C SER A 39 -4.59 8.69 -11.82
N ASP A 40 -3.48 7.96 -11.80
CA ASP A 40 -3.11 6.96 -12.82
C ASP A 40 -3.80 5.60 -12.60
N GLY A 41 -4.61 5.45 -11.55
CA GLY A 41 -5.29 4.21 -11.20
C GLY A 41 -4.43 3.21 -10.43
N SER A 42 -3.22 3.60 -10.01
CA SER A 42 -2.39 2.78 -9.11
C SER A 42 -2.80 2.97 -7.65
N VAL A 43 -2.44 2.00 -6.80
CA VAL A 43 -2.75 2.02 -5.36
C VAL A 43 -1.46 2.07 -4.56
N THR A 44 -1.34 3.03 -3.67
CA THR A 44 -0.26 3.09 -2.69
C THR A 44 -0.76 2.64 -1.33
N PHE A 45 -0.18 1.57 -0.81
CA PHE A 45 -0.35 1.15 0.57
C PHE A 45 0.73 1.73 1.46
N ARG A 46 0.32 2.20 2.63
CA ARG A 46 1.21 2.69 3.68
C ARG A 46 0.97 1.94 4.97
N ARG A 47 2.06 1.45 5.54
CA ARG A 47 2.11 0.91 6.89
C ARG A 47 3.14 1.69 7.69
N GLU A 48 2.71 2.22 8.82
CA GLU A 48 3.53 2.90 9.80
C GLU A 48 3.36 2.20 11.16
N ILE A 49 4.46 1.66 11.69
CA ILE A 49 4.48 1.03 13.00
C ILE A 49 5.23 1.94 13.97
N PHE A 50 4.48 2.45 14.93
CA PHE A 50 5.02 3.14 16.10
C PHE A 50 5.31 2.09 17.16
N TYR A 51 6.59 1.89 17.50
CA TYR A 51 7.10 0.98 18.53
C TYR A 51 6.14 -0.10 19.05
N ARG A 52 6.06 -1.21 18.33
CA ARG A 52 5.59 -2.48 18.86
C ARG A 52 6.04 -3.60 17.93
N HIS A 53 6.76 -4.55 18.51
CA HIS A 53 7.21 -5.81 17.95
C HIS A 53 8.47 -5.78 17.07
N PRO A 54 9.51 -6.56 17.43
CA PRO A 54 10.75 -6.69 16.67
C PRO A 54 10.60 -7.29 15.26
N GLN A 55 9.38 -7.48 14.76
CA GLN A 55 9.08 -8.16 13.49
C GLN A 55 7.81 -7.65 12.78
N GLY A 56 7.19 -6.55 13.23
CA GLY A 56 5.88 -6.12 12.72
C GLY A 56 5.91 -5.77 11.22
N VAL A 57 6.85 -4.91 10.80
CA VAL A 57 6.93 -4.45 9.40
C VAL A 57 7.32 -5.58 8.46
N GLU A 58 8.28 -6.44 8.84
CA GLU A 58 8.74 -7.54 7.98
C GLU A 58 7.68 -8.63 7.82
N ARG A 59 6.99 -9.04 8.91
CA ARG A 59 5.88 -10.00 8.79
C ARG A 59 4.75 -9.46 7.92
N PHE A 60 4.42 -8.19 8.09
CA PHE A 60 3.43 -7.49 7.28
C PHE A 60 3.84 -7.47 5.80
N ARG A 61 5.09 -7.05 5.51
CA ARG A 61 5.67 -7.04 4.17
C ARG A 61 5.56 -8.41 3.50
N GLN A 62 5.91 -9.48 4.21
CA GLN A 62 5.80 -10.84 3.69
C GLN A 62 4.35 -11.25 3.40
N ALA A 63 3.40 -10.90 4.27
CA ALA A 63 1.98 -11.21 4.05
C ALA A 63 1.41 -10.50 2.81
N VAL A 64 1.76 -9.21 2.64
CA VAL A 64 1.37 -8.42 1.47
C VAL A 64 1.99 -8.99 0.20
N LEU A 65 3.32 -9.18 0.17
CA LEU A 65 4.02 -9.70 -1.02
C LEU A 65 3.52 -11.09 -1.43
N LYS A 66 3.24 -11.98 -0.46
CA LYS A 66 2.67 -13.30 -0.75
C LYS A 66 1.31 -13.18 -1.44
N THR A 67 0.48 -12.24 -1.02
CA THR A 67 -0.85 -12.01 -1.60
C THR A 67 -0.74 -11.42 -3.00
N LEU A 68 0.17 -10.46 -3.20
CA LEU A 68 0.44 -9.84 -4.50
C LEU A 68 0.95 -10.84 -5.53
N MET A 69 1.88 -11.71 -5.13
CA MET A 69 2.40 -12.78 -6.00
C MET A 69 1.32 -13.78 -6.42
N ALA A 70 0.38 -14.11 -5.54
CA ALA A 70 -0.71 -15.04 -5.85
C ALA A 70 -1.72 -14.48 -6.88
N HIS A 71 -1.76 -13.16 -7.07
CA HIS A 71 -2.70 -12.47 -7.95
C HIS A 71 -2.00 -11.80 -9.15
N GLU A 72 -0.71 -12.09 -9.39
CA GLU A 72 0.08 -11.54 -10.50
C GLU A 72 0.08 -9.99 -10.58
N VAL A 73 0.02 -9.33 -9.42
CA VAL A 73 -0.07 -7.87 -9.33
C VAL A 73 1.31 -7.24 -9.45
N LEU A 74 1.46 -6.26 -10.35
CA LEU A 74 2.69 -5.48 -10.46
C LEU A 74 2.83 -4.54 -9.27
N HIS A 75 4.04 -4.48 -8.71
CA HIS A 75 4.29 -3.70 -7.50
C HIS A 75 5.72 -3.19 -7.44
N ALA A 76 5.91 -2.05 -6.76
CA ALA A 76 7.22 -1.52 -6.41
C ALA A 76 7.20 -0.90 -5.02
N GLU A 77 8.26 -1.17 -4.26
CA GLU A 77 8.51 -0.45 -3.02
C GLU A 77 8.90 1.00 -3.34
N ILE A 78 8.17 1.94 -2.74
CA ILE A 78 8.42 3.38 -2.91
C ILE A 78 9.40 3.85 -1.84
N SER A 79 9.20 3.41 -0.60
CA SER A 79 10.01 3.83 0.53
C SER A 79 9.87 2.86 1.69
N SER A 80 10.95 2.70 2.44
CA SER A 80 10.97 1.94 3.68
C SER A 80 11.94 2.58 4.67
N GLY A 81 11.68 2.37 5.95
CA GLY A 81 12.57 2.80 7.02
C GLY A 81 12.28 2.00 8.28
N GLU A 82 13.32 1.51 8.94
CA GLU A 82 13.19 0.77 10.19
C GLU A 82 13.73 1.61 11.35
N ALA A 83 12.87 1.93 12.30
CA ALA A 83 13.28 2.47 13.59
C ALA A 83 13.32 1.33 14.60
N TRP A 84 14.48 0.66 14.71
CA TRP A 84 14.75 -0.23 15.83
C TRP A 84 15.30 0.59 17.00
N GLN A 85 14.56 0.68 18.10
CA GLN A 85 15.12 1.10 19.39
C GLN A 85 14.70 0.10 20.49
N PRO A 86 15.62 -0.30 21.38
CA PRO A 86 15.28 -1.01 22.60
C PRO A 86 14.35 -0.16 23.49
N PHE A 87 13.43 -0.81 24.20
CA PHE A 87 12.46 -0.14 25.08
C PHE A 87 13.11 0.75 26.16
N THR A 88 14.36 0.45 26.52
CA THR A 88 15.12 1.16 27.55
C THR A 88 15.68 2.51 27.11
N ASP A 89 15.80 2.77 25.80
CA ASP A 89 16.54 3.92 25.27
C ASP A 89 15.68 4.97 24.57
N ALA A 90 14.34 4.83 24.63
CA ALA A 90 13.41 5.74 23.96
C ALA A 90 12.71 6.67 24.97
N PRO A 91 13.28 7.84 25.32
CA PRO A 91 12.62 8.83 26.18
C PRO A 91 11.41 9.51 25.51
N ASN A 92 11.22 9.30 24.19
CA ASN A 92 10.19 9.90 23.36
C ASN A 92 9.78 8.95 22.21
N LEU A 93 8.48 8.92 21.88
CA LEU A 93 7.84 8.08 20.85
C LEU A 93 8.26 8.40 19.38
N THR A 94 9.46 8.95 19.16
CA THR A 94 9.82 9.62 17.89
C THR A 94 10.32 8.69 16.78
N GLY A 95 10.65 7.44 17.09
CA GLY A 95 11.04 6.45 16.08
C GLY A 95 9.83 5.77 15.43
N ARG A 96 9.81 5.77 14.09
CA ARG A 96 8.75 5.16 13.28
C ARG A 96 9.37 4.21 12.26
N SER A 97 8.93 2.95 12.29
CA SER A 97 9.18 2.04 11.17
C SER A 97 8.06 2.22 10.15
N TYR A 98 8.38 2.30 8.87
CA TYR A 98 7.40 2.51 7.82
C TYR A 98 7.75 1.71 6.57
N TRP A 99 6.72 1.35 5.82
CA TRP A 99 6.85 0.65 4.55
C TRP A 99 5.72 1.06 3.60
N PHE A 100 6.12 1.58 2.43
CA PHE A 100 5.22 2.10 1.40
C PHE A 100 5.43 1.33 0.11
N ILE A 101 4.35 0.81 -0.46
CA ILE A 101 4.35 0.05 -1.70
C ILE A 101 3.31 0.60 -2.67
N LYS A 102 3.68 0.73 -3.95
CA LYS A 102 2.79 1.08 -5.06
C LYS A 102 2.41 -0.18 -5.83
N LEU A 103 1.15 -0.29 -6.22
CA LEU A 103 0.56 -1.41 -6.95
C LEU A 103 -0.10 -0.91 -8.23
N TRP A 104 -0.01 -1.69 -9.30
CA TRP A 104 -0.75 -1.44 -10.53
C TRP A 104 -1.06 -2.76 -11.25
N LEU A 105 -2.06 -2.74 -12.12
CA LEU A 105 -2.41 -3.89 -12.97
C LEU A 105 -1.48 -3.93 -14.19
N ALA A 106 -1.17 -5.14 -14.66
CA ALA A 106 -0.38 -5.38 -15.86
C ALA A 106 -1.14 -5.06 -17.15
#